data_AF-A0A955QC02-F1
#
_entry.id   AF-A0A955QC02-F1
#
_cell.length_a   1.000
_cell.length_b   1.000
_cell.length_c   1.000
_cell.angle_alpha   90.00
_cell.angle_beta   90.00
_cell.angle_gamma   90.00
#
_symmetry.space_group_name_H-M   'P 1'
#
loop_
_entity.id
_entity.type
_entity.pdbx_description
1 polymer ?
#
loop_
_entity_poly.entity_id
_entity_poly.type
_entity_poly.pdbx_seq_one_letter_code
_entity_poly.pdbx_strand_id
1 'polypeptide(L)'
;MFLSRRQFLKVSAGTVAAVALADQALALTALQPVIEVGNPLGEYPDRSWERVYHDQYRYDSSFTWCCSPNDTHACRIRAFVRNGVVMRVEQNYDHQTYEDLYGNRGTFA
;
A
#
# COMPACT_ATOMS: atom_id res chain seq x y z
N MET A 1 -41.71 -30.51 2.90
CA MET A 1 -40.72 -31.27 2.12
C MET A 1 -40.05 -32.26 3.06
N PHE A 2 -40.41 -33.55 3.01
CA PHE A 2 -39.87 -34.55 3.93
C PHE A 2 -38.61 -35.17 3.32
N LEU A 3 -37.44 -34.95 3.95
CA LEU A 3 -36.19 -35.60 3.57
C LEU A 3 -36.24 -37.08 3.95
N SER A 4 -35.95 -37.97 3.00
CA SER A 4 -35.73 -39.37 3.31
C SER A 4 -34.45 -39.56 4.15
N ARG A 5 -34.38 -40.62 4.97
CA ARG A 5 -33.19 -40.96 5.77
C ARG A 5 -31.91 -41.00 4.93
N ARG A 6 -31.99 -41.52 3.71
CA ARG A 6 -30.87 -41.58 2.76
C ARG A 6 -30.44 -40.19 2.29
N GLN A 7 -31.39 -39.31 1.98
CA GLN A 7 -31.08 -37.93 1.59
C GLN A 7 -30.46 -37.17 2.76
N PHE A 8 -30.96 -37.34 3.98
CA PHE A 8 -30.37 -36.78 5.18
C PHE A 8 -28.90 -37.21 5.32
N LEU A 9 -28.60 -38.51 5.23
CA LEU A 9 -27.22 -39.01 5.34
C LEU A 9 -26.30 -38.45 4.23
N LYS A 10 -26.79 -38.34 2.99
CA LYS A 10 -26.00 -37.77 1.88
C LYS A 10 -25.67 -36.29 2.08
N VAL A 11 -26.67 -35.50 2.49
CA VAL A 11 -26.48 -34.07 2.74
C VAL A 11 -25.53 -33.87 3.92
N SER A 12 -25.75 -34.57 5.03
CA SER A 12 -24.87 -34.47 6.20
C SER A 12 -23.43 -34.86 5.89
N ALA A 13 -23.21 -35.97 5.19
CA ALA A 13 -21.87 -36.38 4.77
C ALA A 13 -21.21 -35.39 3.81
N GLY A 14 -21.97 -34.84 2.85
CA GLY A 14 -21.50 -33.82 1.93
C GLY A 14 -21.11 -32.52 2.63
N THR A 15 -21.92 -32.05 3.59
CA THR A 15 -21.63 -30.85 4.38
C THR A 15 -20.37 -31.03 5.23
N VAL A 16 -20.20 -32.17 5.89
CA VAL A 16 -18.98 -32.46 6.68
C VAL A 16 -17.75 -32.46 5.78
N ALA A 17 -17.82 -33.11 4.61
CA ALA A 17 -16.72 -33.12 3.65
C ALA A 17 -16.40 -31.70 3.13
N ALA A 18 -17.42 -30.89 2.85
CA ALA A 18 -17.24 -29.50 2.41
C ALA A 18 -16.56 -28.65 3.48
N VAL A 19 -16.99 -28.75 4.74
CA VAL A 19 -16.36 -28.02 5.87
C VAL A 19 -14.92 -28.47 6.10
N ALA A 20 -14.66 -29.78 6.02
CA ALA A 20 -13.31 -30.32 6.21
C ALA A 20 -12.32 -29.84 5.14
N LEU A 21 -12.79 -29.54 3.93
CA LEU A 21 -11.95 -29.06 2.82
C LEU A 21 -12.02 -27.55 2.61
N ALA A 22 -12.91 -26.83 3.31
CA ALA A 22 -13.15 -25.41 3.10
C ALA A 22 -11.89 -24.56 3.34
N ASP A 23 -11.14 -24.86 4.40
CA ASP A 23 -9.90 -24.15 4.71
C ASP A 23 -8.87 -24.28 3.58
N GLN A 24 -8.68 -25.49 3.04
CA GLN A 24 -7.74 -25.72 1.94
C GLN A 24 -8.22 -25.13 0.61
N ALA A 25 -9.52 -25.22 0.31
CA ALA A 25 -10.09 -24.71 -0.93
C ALA A 25 -10.15 -23.18 -0.98
N LEU A 26 -10.36 -22.54 0.18
CA LEU A 26 -10.52 -21.08 0.30
C LEU A 26 -9.28 -20.40 0.91
N ALA A 27 -8.24 -21.16 1.24
CA ALA A 27 -7.04 -20.68 1.91
C ALA A 27 -7.34 -19.86 3.18
N LEU A 28 -8.30 -20.30 4.02
CA LEU A 28 -8.75 -19.51 5.18
C LEU A 28 -7.61 -19.30 6.19
N THR A 29 -6.68 -20.25 6.30
CA THR A 29 -5.45 -20.12 7.08
C THR A 29 -4.58 -18.94 6.63
N ALA A 30 -4.62 -18.53 5.35
CA ALA A 30 -3.87 -17.36 4.87
C ALA A 30 -4.44 -16.03 5.40
N LEU A 31 -5.68 -16.03 5.88
CA LEU A 31 -6.30 -14.86 6.53
C LEU A 31 -6.02 -14.80 8.03
N GLN A 32 -5.37 -15.82 8.60
CA GLN A 32 -5.01 -15.79 10.01
C GLN A 32 -3.98 -14.67 10.25
N PRO A 33 -4.22 -13.82 11.27
CA PRO A 33 -3.27 -12.80 11.61
C PRO A 33 -1.97 -13.47 12.08
N VAL A 34 -0.83 -12.91 11.65
CA VAL A 34 0.50 -13.41 12.07
C VAL A 34 0.69 -13.29 13.59
N ILE A 35 0.01 -12.33 14.22
CA ILE A 35 0.00 -12.10 15.67
C ILE A 35 -1.45 -11.96 16.10
N GLU A 36 -1.88 -12.77 17.06
CA GLU A 36 -3.19 -12.61 17.69
C GLU A 36 -3.20 -11.36 18.57
N VAL A 37 -4.21 -10.51 18.37
CA VAL A 37 -4.43 -9.30 19.17
C VAL A 37 -5.79 -9.42 19.81
N GLY A 38 -5.86 -9.29 21.14
CA GLY A 38 -7.10 -9.49 21.90
C GLY A 38 -8.19 -8.50 21.51
N ASN A 39 -7.91 -7.19 21.62
CA ASN A 39 -8.84 -6.13 21.19
C ASN A 39 -8.25 -5.35 20.00
N PRO A 40 -8.62 -5.68 18.75
CA PRO A 40 -8.07 -5.04 17.56
C PRO A 40 -8.50 -3.57 17.38
N LEU A 41 -9.46 -3.08 18.18
CA LEU A 41 -9.86 -1.67 18.20
C LEU A 41 -9.18 -0.86 19.30
N GLY A 42 -8.59 -1.54 20.30
CA GLY A 42 -7.94 -0.91 21.44
C GLY A 42 -6.42 -0.87 21.34
N GLU A 43 -5.82 -1.89 20.72
CA GLU A 43 -4.38 -2.05 20.64
C GLU A 43 -3.95 -2.50 19.24
N TYR A 44 -2.81 -1.99 18.79
CA TYR A 44 -2.13 -2.50 17.61
C TYR A 44 -1.11 -3.57 18.05
N PRO A 45 -0.85 -4.59 17.22
CA PRO A 45 0.28 -5.50 17.45
C PRO A 45 1.61 -4.73 17.40
N ASP A 46 2.71 -5.38 17.77
CA ASP A 46 4.03 -4.77 17.57
C ASP A 46 4.26 -4.46 16.07
N ARG A 47 4.49 -3.17 15.79
CA ARG A 47 4.73 -2.62 14.44
C ARG A 47 6.17 -2.13 14.30
N SER A 48 7.07 -2.52 15.20
CA SER A 48 8.48 -2.11 15.18
C SER A 48 9.17 -2.39 13.83
N TRP A 49 8.76 -3.45 13.14
CA TRP A 49 9.25 -3.81 11.79
C TRP A 49 8.98 -2.73 10.73
N GLU A 50 7.93 -1.93 10.87
CA GLU A 50 7.57 -0.87 9.91
C GLU A 50 8.61 0.25 9.87
N ARG A 51 9.40 0.39 10.95
CA ARG A 51 10.53 1.32 11.02
C ARG A 51 11.50 1.11 9.87
N VAL A 52 11.65 -0.12 9.35
CA VAL A 52 12.52 -0.41 8.20
C VAL A 52 12.05 0.37 6.97
N TYR A 53 10.75 0.37 6.68
CA TYR A 53 10.19 1.08 5.53
C TYR A 53 10.19 2.59 5.73
N HIS A 54 9.87 3.05 6.94
CA HIS A 54 9.98 4.47 7.29
C HIS A 54 11.42 4.98 7.14
N ASP A 55 12.40 4.20 7.57
CA ASP A 55 13.80 4.55 7.44
C ASP A 55 14.23 4.54 5.96
N GLN A 56 13.79 3.57 5.16
CA GLN A 56 14.07 3.55 3.71
C GLN A 56 13.58 4.83 3.00
N TYR A 57 12.40 5.35 3.37
CA TYR A 57 11.85 6.57 2.78
C TYR A 57 12.43 7.87 3.37
N ARG A 58 13.13 7.79 4.51
CA ARG A 58 13.73 8.95 5.19
C ARG A 58 14.86 9.56 4.36
N TYR A 59 14.98 10.88 4.42
CA TYR A 59 16.05 11.67 3.82
C TYR A 59 16.59 12.70 4.83
N ASP A 60 17.80 13.22 4.58
CA ASP A 60 18.47 14.22 5.43
C ASP A 60 18.27 15.64 4.89
N SER A 61 18.24 15.79 3.57
CA SER A 61 17.99 17.07 2.90
C SER A 61 17.32 16.86 1.54
N SER A 62 16.85 17.96 0.95
CA SER A 62 16.27 17.94 -0.38
C SER A 62 16.53 19.25 -1.10
N PHE A 63 16.58 19.22 -2.43
CA PHE A 63 16.69 20.41 -3.26
C PHE A 63 15.90 20.24 -4.56
N THR A 64 15.54 21.36 -5.17
CA THR A 64 14.76 21.37 -6.43
C THR A 64 15.67 21.62 -7.62
N TRP A 65 15.37 20.97 -8.74
CA TRP A 65 16.05 21.18 -10.01
C TRP A 65 15.08 21.01 -11.17
N CYS A 66 15.44 21.51 -12.35
CA CYS A 66 14.67 21.29 -13.58
C CYS A 66 15.32 20.18 -14.39
N CYS A 67 14.54 19.16 -14.74
CA CYS A 67 14.97 18.13 -15.67
C CYS A 67 15.11 18.73 -17.07
N SER A 68 16.27 18.57 -17.73
CA SER A 68 16.52 19.16 -19.05
C SER A 68 17.02 18.18 -20.13
N PRO A 69 16.40 16.99 -20.29
CA PRO A 69 16.56 16.21 -21.51
C PRO A 69 15.77 16.86 -22.65
N ASN A 70 15.96 16.37 -23.87
CA ASN A 70 15.19 16.81 -25.03
C ASN A 70 13.79 16.16 -25.04
N ASP A 71 12.97 16.46 -24.03
CA ASP A 71 11.63 15.90 -23.85
C ASP A 71 10.51 16.95 -23.93
N THR A 72 10.86 18.24 -24.03
CA THR A 72 9.95 19.40 -24.02
C THR A 72 9.22 19.67 -22.69
N HIS A 73 9.38 18.82 -21.68
CA HIS A 73 8.64 18.93 -20.43
C HIS A 73 9.25 19.96 -19.46
N ALA A 74 10.58 19.99 -19.36
CA ALA A 74 11.30 20.87 -18.43
C ALA A 74 10.78 20.79 -16.97
N CYS A 75 10.41 19.59 -16.49
CA CYS A 75 9.78 19.39 -15.20
C CYS A 75 10.65 19.89 -14.03
N ARG A 76 10.06 20.69 -13.13
CA ARG A 76 10.63 20.99 -11.82
C ARG A 76 10.39 19.81 -10.87
N ILE A 77 11.48 19.21 -10.40
CA ILE A 77 11.47 18.01 -9.55
C ILE A 77 12.29 18.24 -8.29
N ARG A 78 12.00 17.44 -7.25
CA ARG A 78 12.71 17.45 -5.97
C ARG A 78 13.59 16.22 -5.86
N ALA A 79 14.88 16.44 -5.62
CA ALA A 79 15.82 15.39 -5.23
C ALA A 79 15.85 15.25 -3.71
N PHE A 80 15.85 14.02 -3.23
CA PHE A 80 15.95 13.69 -1.81
C PHE A 80 17.30 13.02 -1.56
N VAL A 81 18.04 13.58 -0.61
CA VAL A 81 19.44 13.23 -0.34
C VAL A 81 19.53 12.54 1.02
N ARG A 82 20.27 11.44 1.06
CA ARG A 82 20.61 10.72 2.29
C ARG A 82 22.09 10.37 2.27
N ASN A 83 22.79 10.61 3.37
CA ASN A 83 24.23 10.37 3.47
C ASN A 83 25.03 11.02 2.32
N GLY A 84 24.60 12.20 1.84
CA GLY A 84 25.23 12.91 0.73
C GLY A 84 24.95 12.35 -0.68
N VAL A 85 24.10 11.32 -0.81
CA VAL A 85 23.75 10.70 -2.09
C VAL A 85 22.28 10.96 -2.42
N VAL A 86 21.99 11.28 -3.68
CA VAL A 86 20.60 11.37 -4.18
C VAL A 86 20.01 9.97 -4.23
N MET A 87 18.96 9.73 -3.44
CA MET A 87 18.31 8.42 -3.32
C MET A 87 17.05 8.31 -4.19
N ARG A 88 16.35 9.43 -4.38
CA ARG A 88 15.05 9.48 -5.05
C ARG A 88 14.78 10.86 -5.64
N VAL A 89 13.95 10.91 -6.68
CA VAL A 89 13.33 12.13 -7.20
C VAL A 89 11.81 11.98 -7.23
N GLU A 90 11.08 13.07 -6.99
CA GLU A 90 9.61 13.15 -7.16
C GLU A 90 9.24 14.50 -7.80
N GLN A 91 8.02 14.59 -8.33
CA GLN A 91 7.45 15.86 -8.77
C GLN A 91 7.38 16.84 -7.58
N ASN A 92 7.71 18.11 -7.84
CA ASN A 92 7.80 19.11 -6.79
C ASN A 92 6.43 19.63 -6.30
N TYR A 93 5.38 19.44 -7.13
CA TYR A 93 3.98 19.82 -6.90
C TYR A 93 3.74 21.27 -6.43
N ASP A 94 4.58 22.20 -6.87
CA ASP A 94 4.55 23.62 -6.48
C ASP A 94 4.33 24.59 -7.67
N HIS A 95 3.70 24.11 -8.75
CA HIS A 95 3.47 24.85 -9.99
C HIS A 95 2.68 26.14 -9.84
N GLN A 96 1.94 26.27 -8.74
CA GLN A 96 1.21 27.47 -8.36
C GLN A 96 2.09 28.56 -7.72
N THR A 97 3.32 28.23 -7.34
CA THR A 97 4.22 29.15 -6.62
C THR A 97 5.30 29.78 -7.49
N TYR A 98 5.43 29.33 -8.74
CA TYR A 98 6.36 29.89 -9.71
C TYR A 98 5.62 30.35 -10.96
N GLU A 99 6.20 31.33 -11.64
CA GLU A 99 5.60 31.99 -12.80
C GLU A 99 6.58 31.91 -13.98
N ASP A 100 6.04 31.91 -15.20
CA ASP A 100 6.83 32.08 -16.41
C ASP A 100 7.30 33.54 -16.58
N LEU A 101 8.04 33.82 -17.65
CA LEU A 101 8.57 35.16 -17.94
C LEU A 101 7.48 36.23 -18.16
N TYR A 102 6.24 35.81 -18.39
CA TYR A 102 5.08 36.69 -18.62
C TYR A 102 4.21 36.82 -17.37
N GLY A 103 4.58 36.20 -16.24
CA GLY A 103 3.79 36.19 -15.01
C GLY A 103 2.65 35.18 -14.99
N ASN A 104 2.61 34.23 -15.94
CA ASN A 104 1.62 33.16 -15.90
C ASN A 104 2.06 32.09 -14.89
N ARG A 105 1.11 31.61 -14.09
CA ARG A 105 1.30 30.49 -13.16
C ARG A 105 0.20 29.46 -13.31
N GLY A 106 0.51 28.21 -13.00
CA GLY A 106 -0.50 27.17 -12.98
C GLY A 106 -1.50 27.43 -11.86
N THR A 107 -2.78 27.45 -12.18
CA THR A 107 -3.88 27.45 -11.20
C THR A 107 -4.31 26.02 -10.94
N PHE A 108 -4.85 25.74 -9.76
CA PHE A 108 -5.29 24.40 -9.32
C PHE A 108 -6.09 23.65 -10.40
N ALA A 109 -5.88 22.33 -10.49
CA ALA A 109 -6.76 21.39 -11.18
C ALA A 109 -7.68 20.69 -10.19
#